data_AF-A0A7Y5WFK3-F1
#
_entry.id   AF-A0A7Y5WFK3-F1
#
_cell.length_a   1.000
_cell.length_b   1.000
_cell.length_c   1.000
_cell.angle_alpha   90.00
_cell.angle_beta   90.00
_cell.angle_gamma   90.00
#
_symmetry.space_group_name_H-M   'P 1'
#
loop_
_entity.id
_entity.type
_entity.pdbx_description
1 polymer ?
#
loop_
_entity_poly.entity_id
_entity_poly.type
_entity_poly.pdbx_seq_one_letter_code
_entity_poly.pdbx_strand_id
1 'polypeptide(L)'
;MVINREEAVKRALASTDNEPGGCYKWTRTQFGSPAVGDYDGDHDADAVDGWKATRRKHPGDRNPPRGVPVFWSGGSNGYGHAAVSLGGGKIRSTDAGGRGKVATVDLAWPERAWGLTYLGWSDDLAGVTVPLPPKPEPGRIEKARVLLKSALRIAKRNGRTNRAGRIEDAIDDLPER
;
A
#
# COMPACT_ATOMS: atom_id res chain seq x y z
N MET A 1 -9.38 -4.58 14.61
CA MET A 1 -10.04 -4.28 13.32
C MET A 1 -8.95 -3.92 12.33
N VAL A 2 -8.78 -4.69 11.26
CA VAL A 2 -7.82 -4.37 10.19
C VAL A 2 -8.39 -3.23 9.37
N ILE A 3 -7.55 -2.25 9.07
CA ILE A 3 -7.95 -1.07 8.30
C ILE A 3 -7.86 -1.35 6.80
N ASN A 4 -8.64 -0.62 5.99
CA ASN A 4 -8.66 -0.84 4.55
C ASN A 4 -7.34 -0.43 3.87
N ARG A 5 -7.15 -0.87 2.62
CA ARG A 5 -5.93 -0.64 1.83
C ARG A 5 -5.51 0.83 1.75
N GLU A 6 -6.46 1.73 1.48
CA GLU A 6 -6.14 3.16 1.34
C GLU A 6 -5.75 3.81 2.67
N GLU A 7 -6.39 3.41 3.76
CA GLU A 7 -6.03 3.88 5.08
C GLU A 7 -4.64 3.38 5.50
N ALA A 8 -4.31 2.13 5.20
CA ALA A 8 -2.97 1.59 5.42
C ALA A 8 -1.90 2.37 4.66
N VAL A 9 -2.18 2.74 3.41
CA VAL A 9 -1.27 3.59 2.64
C VAL A 9 -1.14 4.99 3.20
N LYS A 10 -2.24 5.63 3.62
CA LYS A 10 -2.19 6.95 4.25
C LYS A 10 -1.30 6.95 5.49
N ARG A 11 -1.45 5.94 6.35
CA ARG A 11 -0.62 5.77 7.54
C ARG A 11 0.84 5.55 7.18
N ALA A 12 1.11 4.68 6.21
CA ALA A 12 2.47 4.41 5.74
C ALA A 12 3.15 5.68 5.18
N LEU A 13 2.44 6.46 4.37
CA LEU A 13 2.94 7.72 3.80
C LEU A 13 3.17 8.80 4.87
N ALA A 14 2.34 8.84 5.91
CA ALA A 14 2.50 9.76 7.03
C ALA A 14 3.64 9.37 7.99
N SER A 15 4.06 8.10 8.00
CA SER A 15 5.15 7.62 8.85
C SER A 15 6.51 8.02 8.28
N THR A 16 7.31 8.72 9.09
CA THR A 16 8.66 9.19 8.75
C THR A 16 9.78 8.40 9.41
N ASP A 17 9.49 7.79 10.56
CA ASP A 17 10.47 7.13 11.42
C ASP A 17 10.01 5.72 11.81
N ASN A 18 10.98 4.86 12.09
CA ASN A 18 10.75 3.51 12.60
C ASN A 18 11.78 3.11 13.65
N GLU A 19 11.39 2.14 14.48
CA GLU A 19 12.34 1.39 15.31
C GLU A 19 13.18 0.49 14.38
N PRO A 20 14.53 0.62 14.37
CA PRO A 20 15.38 -0.20 13.51
C PRO A 20 15.18 -1.70 13.79
N GLY A 21 15.15 -2.52 12.73
CA GLY A 21 14.90 -3.97 12.86
C GLY A 21 13.44 -4.35 13.08
N GLY A 22 12.53 -3.38 13.22
CA GLY A 22 11.09 -3.62 13.44
C GLY A 22 10.23 -3.63 12.18
N CYS A 23 10.75 -4.02 11.01
CA CYS A 23 10.04 -3.86 9.71
C CYS A 23 8.66 -4.54 9.70
N TYR A 24 8.56 -5.76 10.24
CA TYR A 24 7.29 -6.48 10.32
C TYR A 24 6.32 -5.85 11.31
N LYS A 25 6.80 -5.45 12.50
CA LYS A 25 6.01 -4.70 13.49
C LYS A 25 5.46 -3.41 12.88
N TRP A 26 6.30 -2.62 12.22
CA TRP A 26 5.90 -1.39 11.55
C TRP A 26 4.83 -1.64 10.49
N THR A 27 5.03 -2.65 9.64
CA THR A 27 4.08 -3.02 8.58
C THR A 27 2.73 -3.39 9.20
N ARG A 28 2.71 -4.24 10.23
CA ARG A 28 1.49 -4.61 10.96
C ARG A 28 0.76 -3.40 11.53
N THR A 29 1.49 -2.43 12.10
CA THR A 29 0.92 -1.18 12.60
C THR A 29 0.21 -0.39 11.49
N GLN A 30 0.77 -0.36 10.27
CA GLN A 30 0.12 0.32 9.14
C GLN A 30 -1.20 -0.35 8.76
N PHE A 31 -1.33 -1.66 8.94
CA PHE A 31 -2.56 -2.41 8.65
C PHE A 31 -3.50 -2.57 9.85
N GLY A 32 -3.10 -2.14 11.05
CA GLY A 32 -3.84 -2.43 12.29
C GLY A 32 -4.00 -3.94 12.54
N SER A 33 -3.05 -4.74 12.07
CA SER A 33 -3.07 -6.19 12.14
C SER A 33 -2.39 -6.70 13.42
N PRO A 34 -2.92 -7.76 14.08
CA PRO A 34 -2.28 -8.37 15.25
C PRO A 34 -0.92 -9.00 14.90
N ALA A 35 -0.12 -9.28 15.93
CA ALA A 35 1.07 -10.13 15.78
C ALA A 35 0.67 -11.58 15.49
N VAL A 36 1.43 -12.27 14.63
CA VAL A 36 1.33 -13.73 14.47
C VAL A 36 2.14 -14.51 15.50
N GLY A 37 3.03 -13.82 16.23
CA GLY A 37 4.02 -14.45 17.10
C GLY A 37 5.16 -15.08 16.30
N ASP A 38 5.97 -15.88 16.98
CA ASP A 38 6.91 -16.83 16.37
C ASP A 38 6.10 -17.95 15.71
N TYR A 39 5.96 -17.88 14.39
CA TYR A 39 5.09 -18.78 13.63
C TYR A 39 5.86 -20.00 13.12
N ASP A 40 7.15 -19.86 12.86
CA ASP A 40 8.00 -20.92 12.30
C ASP A 40 8.94 -21.60 13.30
N GLY A 41 8.98 -21.13 14.54
CA GLY A 41 9.69 -21.73 15.66
C GLY A 41 11.15 -21.26 15.78
N ASP A 42 11.52 -20.13 15.19
CA ASP A 42 12.88 -19.58 15.23
C ASP A 42 13.15 -18.62 16.41
N HIS A 43 12.14 -18.42 17.27
CA HIS A 43 12.12 -17.53 18.44
C HIS A 43 12.04 -16.03 18.13
N ASP A 44 11.88 -15.64 16.88
CA ASP A 44 11.65 -14.27 16.45
C ASP A 44 10.22 -14.10 15.90
N ALA A 45 9.77 -12.87 15.68
CA ALA A 45 8.42 -12.58 15.16
C ALA A 45 8.53 -11.64 13.98
N ASP A 46 8.85 -12.20 12.82
CA ASP A 46 9.49 -11.50 11.72
C ASP A 46 8.64 -11.41 10.44
N ALA A 47 9.26 -10.93 9.35
CA ALA A 47 8.55 -10.80 8.09
C ALA A 47 8.32 -12.16 7.38
N VAL A 48 9.18 -13.15 7.62
CA VAL A 48 9.06 -14.50 7.08
C VAL A 48 7.92 -15.24 7.79
N ASP A 49 7.78 -15.13 9.10
CA ASP A 49 6.60 -15.57 9.86
C ASP A 49 5.33 -14.95 9.32
N GLY A 50 5.39 -13.62 9.15
CA GLY A 50 4.30 -12.85 8.61
C GLY A 50 3.86 -13.36 7.25
N TRP A 51 4.82 -13.63 6.35
CA TRP A 51 4.57 -14.26 5.07
C TRP A 51 4.02 -15.67 5.24
N LYS A 52 4.61 -16.52 6.07
CA LYS A 52 4.18 -17.91 6.27
C LYS A 52 2.73 -17.99 6.74
N ALA A 53 2.32 -17.11 7.65
CA ALA A 53 0.99 -17.02 8.23
C ALA A 53 -0.10 -16.44 7.30
N THR A 54 0.24 -15.82 6.17
CA THR A 54 -0.77 -15.36 5.21
C THR A 54 -1.42 -16.52 4.46
N ARG A 55 -2.69 -16.39 4.09
CA ARG A 55 -3.46 -17.42 3.38
C ARG A 55 -3.76 -17.06 1.93
N ARG A 56 -3.67 -15.77 1.57
CA ARG A 56 -4.05 -15.24 0.25
C ARG A 56 -2.85 -14.67 -0.50
N LYS A 57 -1.81 -15.50 -0.59
CA LYS A 57 -0.50 -15.16 -1.15
C LYS A 57 -0.56 -15.10 -2.67
N HIS A 58 0.27 -14.21 -3.23
CA HIS A 58 0.59 -14.11 -4.64
C HIS A 58 2.12 -14.23 -4.78
N PRO A 59 2.67 -15.46 -4.71
CA PRO A 59 4.12 -15.68 -4.70
C PRO A 59 4.75 -15.23 -6.01
N GLY A 60 5.86 -14.49 -5.93
CA GLY A 60 6.64 -14.03 -7.08
C GLY A 60 5.98 -12.96 -7.95
N ASP A 61 4.69 -12.63 -7.76
CA ASP A 61 4.02 -11.60 -8.54
C ASP A 61 4.57 -10.20 -8.21
N ARG A 62 5.10 -9.53 -9.24
CA ARG A 62 5.76 -8.23 -9.16
C ARG A 62 4.80 -7.05 -9.33
N ASN A 63 3.49 -7.29 -9.42
CA ASN A 63 2.47 -6.27 -9.60
C ASN A 63 1.55 -6.11 -8.37
N PRO A 64 2.10 -5.88 -7.16
CA PRO A 64 1.28 -5.78 -5.96
C PRO A 64 0.32 -4.58 -6.08
N PRO A 65 -0.98 -4.78 -5.86
CA PRO A 65 -1.93 -3.69 -5.78
C PRO A 65 -1.54 -2.66 -4.71
N ARG A 66 -2.07 -1.45 -4.82
CA ARG A 66 -1.90 -0.44 -3.78
C ARG A 66 -2.53 -0.92 -2.45
N GLY A 67 -1.79 -0.73 -1.36
CA GLY A 67 -2.23 -1.01 0.00
C GLY A 67 -2.30 -2.49 0.37
N VAL A 68 -1.44 -3.33 -0.22
CA VAL A 68 -1.21 -4.71 0.24
C VAL A 68 0.16 -4.82 0.91
N PRO A 69 0.34 -5.75 1.86
CA PRO A 69 1.67 -6.11 2.36
C PRO A 69 2.48 -6.84 1.27
N VAL A 70 3.78 -6.53 1.22
CA VAL A 70 4.78 -7.17 0.36
C VAL A 70 5.90 -7.72 1.24
N PHE A 71 6.50 -8.85 0.82
CA PHE A 71 7.43 -9.60 1.65
C PHE A 71 8.69 -10.02 0.89
N TRP A 72 9.78 -10.11 1.66
CA TRP A 72 11.07 -10.65 1.25
C TRP A 72 11.59 -11.61 2.31
N SER A 73 12.47 -12.53 1.91
CA SER A 73 13.24 -13.41 2.80
C SER A 73 14.73 -13.08 2.73
N GLY A 74 15.51 -13.66 3.66
CA GLY A 74 16.96 -13.53 3.71
C GLY A 74 17.41 -12.41 4.65
N GLY A 75 18.57 -11.81 4.34
CA GLY A 75 19.24 -10.87 5.23
C GLY A 75 20.16 -11.57 6.22
N SER A 76 20.97 -10.80 6.95
CA SER A 76 22.04 -11.31 7.83
C SER A 76 21.54 -12.26 8.93
N ASN A 77 20.29 -12.11 9.36
CA ASN A 77 19.67 -12.95 10.39
C ASN A 77 18.49 -13.78 9.85
N GLY A 78 18.26 -13.81 8.53
CA GLY A 78 17.14 -14.56 7.94
C GLY A 78 15.75 -13.91 8.07
N TYR A 79 15.61 -12.84 8.87
CA TYR A 79 14.32 -12.21 9.22
C TYR A 79 13.49 -11.67 8.06
N GLY A 80 14.10 -11.55 6.88
CA GLY A 80 13.46 -11.01 5.70
C GLY A 80 13.07 -9.55 5.86
N HIS A 81 12.06 -9.13 5.12
CA HIS A 81 11.53 -7.77 5.18
C HIS A 81 10.05 -7.74 4.82
N ALA A 82 9.33 -6.78 5.39
CA ALA A 82 7.95 -6.50 5.02
C ALA A 82 7.77 -4.99 4.80
N ALA A 83 6.92 -4.63 3.84
CA ALA A 83 6.62 -3.24 3.52
C ALA A 83 5.17 -3.07 3.04
N VAL A 84 4.76 -1.83 2.80
CA VAL A 84 3.43 -1.49 2.24
C VAL A 84 3.58 -1.16 0.76
N SER A 85 2.86 -1.87 -0.12
CA SER A 85 2.78 -1.51 -1.53
C SER A 85 2.02 -0.20 -1.74
N LEU A 86 2.56 0.69 -2.55
CA LEU A 86 1.89 1.91 -3.00
C LEU A 86 1.20 1.72 -4.37
N GLY A 87 1.33 0.54 -4.97
CA GLY A 87 1.02 0.28 -6.37
C GLY A 87 2.10 0.81 -7.31
N GLY A 88 2.00 0.51 -8.60
CA GLY A 88 2.89 1.06 -9.63
C GLY A 88 4.38 0.75 -9.42
N GLY A 89 4.70 -0.40 -8.82
CA GLY A 89 6.08 -0.82 -8.54
C GLY A 89 6.78 -0.05 -7.42
N LYS A 90 6.04 0.71 -6.59
CA LYS A 90 6.58 1.46 -5.45
C LYS A 90 6.14 0.88 -4.12
N ILE A 91 7.00 1.01 -3.11
CA ILE A 91 6.73 0.60 -1.73
C ILE A 91 7.06 1.73 -0.76
N ARG A 92 6.41 1.71 0.39
CA ARG A 92 6.82 2.46 1.57
C ARG A 92 7.48 1.51 2.56
N SER A 93 8.75 1.75 2.86
CA SER A 93 9.62 0.81 3.56
C SER A 93 10.35 1.48 4.72
N THR A 94 10.47 0.77 5.84
CA THR A 94 11.38 1.13 6.94
C THR A 94 12.83 1.04 6.47
N ASP A 95 13.71 1.79 7.14
CA ASP A 95 15.16 1.85 6.94
C ASP A 95 15.65 2.20 5.52
N ALA A 96 14.74 2.47 4.59
CA ALA A 96 15.04 2.81 3.20
C ALA A 96 15.52 4.27 3.03
N GLY A 97 15.28 5.12 4.04
CA GLY A 97 15.83 6.48 4.11
C GLY A 97 17.13 6.56 4.92
N GLY A 98 17.73 5.41 5.25
CA GLY A 98 18.75 5.27 6.28
C GLY A 98 18.16 4.68 7.57
N ARG A 99 19.05 4.26 8.48
CA ARG A 99 18.67 3.58 9.73
C ARG A 99 17.64 4.40 10.53
N GLY A 100 16.50 3.78 10.82
CA GLY A 100 15.37 4.36 11.55
C GLY A 100 14.48 5.30 10.73
N LYS A 101 14.70 5.41 9.41
CA LYS A 101 13.95 6.31 8.52
C LYS A 101 13.12 5.56 7.50
N VAL A 102 11.86 5.96 7.37
CA VAL A 102 10.93 5.40 6.40
C VAL A 102 11.02 6.19 5.10
N ALA A 103 11.19 5.49 3.98
CA ALA A 103 11.25 6.12 2.66
C ALA A 103 10.37 5.38 1.63
N THR A 104 10.09 6.08 0.54
CA THR A 104 9.42 5.51 -0.63
C THR A 104 10.49 5.11 -1.64
N VAL A 105 10.50 3.84 -2.02
CA VAL A 105 11.50 3.26 -2.92
C VAL A 105 10.83 2.33 -3.93
N ASP A 106 11.59 1.85 -4.91
CA ASP A 106 11.12 0.81 -5.82
C ASP A 106 10.87 -0.50 -5.08
N LEU A 107 9.93 -1.32 -5.57
CA LEU A 107 9.70 -2.68 -5.10
C LEU A 107 10.99 -3.52 -5.13
N ALA A 108 11.83 -3.33 -6.16
CA ALA A 108 13.08 -4.07 -6.29
C ALA A 108 14.25 -3.48 -5.49
N TRP A 109 14.05 -2.37 -4.75
CA TRP A 109 15.12 -1.73 -4.00
C TRP A 109 15.66 -2.60 -2.84
N PRO A 110 14.85 -3.29 -2.00
CA PRO A 110 15.38 -4.14 -0.92
C PRO A 110 16.29 -5.27 -1.42
N GLU A 111 15.99 -5.82 -2.61
CA GLU A 111 16.84 -6.85 -3.24
C GLU A 111 18.19 -6.27 -3.64
N ARG A 112 18.21 -5.08 -4.27
CA ARG A 112 19.45 -4.42 -4.70
C ARG A 112 20.28 -3.87 -3.54
N ALA A 113 19.63 -3.30 -2.54
CA ALA A 113 20.28 -2.59 -1.45
C ALA A 113 20.73 -3.52 -0.32
N TRP A 114 19.98 -4.60 -0.07
CA TRP A 114 20.19 -5.49 1.07
C TRP A 114 20.36 -6.97 0.70
N GLY A 115 20.30 -7.32 -0.59
CA GLY A 115 20.46 -8.70 -1.05
C GLY A 115 19.30 -9.63 -0.66
N LEU A 116 18.14 -9.07 -0.34
CA LEU A 116 16.96 -9.88 0.02
C LEU A 116 16.35 -10.57 -1.21
N THR A 117 15.55 -11.61 -0.96
CA THR A 117 14.81 -12.33 -2.02
C THR A 117 13.32 -12.01 -1.93
N TYR A 118 12.75 -11.43 -2.99
CA TYR A 118 11.32 -11.12 -3.02
C TYR A 118 10.46 -12.38 -2.99
N LEU A 119 9.51 -12.43 -2.06
CA LEU A 119 8.59 -13.56 -1.90
C LEU A 119 7.28 -13.34 -2.64
N GLY A 120 6.75 -12.11 -2.64
CA GLY A 120 5.45 -11.79 -3.21
C GLY A 120 4.66 -10.79 -2.36
N TRP A 121 3.34 -10.79 -2.56
CA TRP A 121 2.40 -9.98 -1.81
C TRP A 121 1.19 -10.81 -1.37
N SER A 122 0.36 -10.28 -0.48
CA SER A 122 -0.82 -11.00 0.01
C SER A 122 -2.05 -10.10 0.17
N ASP A 123 -3.24 -10.63 -0.07
CA ASP A 123 -4.50 -9.91 0.23
C ASP A 123 -4.81 -9.86 1.73
N ASP A 124 -4.09 -10.61 2.54
CA ASP A 124 -4.23 -10.69 4.00
C ASP A 124 -2.88 -10.46 4.71
N LEU A 125 -2.96 -10.08 5.98
CA LEU A 125 -1.81 -9.98 6.87
C LEU A 125 -2.17 -10.63 8.20
N ALA A 126 -1.36 -11.58 8.66
CA ALA A 126 -1.65 -12.36 9.88
C ALA A 126 -2.98 -13.12 9.82
N GLY A 127 -3.34 -13.67 8.66
CA GLY A 127 -4.60 -14.38 8.44
C GLY A 127 -5.86 -13.49 8.40
N VAL A 128 -5.71 -12.17 8.48
CA VAL A 128 -6.83 -11.22 8.37
C VAL A 128 -6.77 -10.51 7.02
N THR A 129 -7.82 -10.68 6.21
CA THR A 129 -7.91 -10.04 4.88
C THR A 129 -7.90 -8.52 5.04
N VAL A 130 -7.04 -7.84 4.28
CA VAL A 130 -6.98 -6.38 4.20
C VAL A 130 -8.17 -5.90 3.35
N PRO A 131 -9.17 -5.23 3.94
CA PRO A 131 -10.36 -4.84 3.20
C PRO A 131 -10.03 -3.89 2.06
N LEU A 132 -10.67 -4.08 0.91
CA LEU A 132 -10.68 -3.06 -0.14
C LEU A 132 -11.27 -1.74 0.41
N PRO A 133 -10.88 -0.58 -0.13
CA PRO A 133 -11.58 0.66 0.19
C PRO A 133 -13.07 0.50 -0.15
N PRO A 134 -13.98 1.13 0.62
CA PRO A 134 -15.40 1.11 0.27
C PRO A 134 -15.57 1.66 -1.15
N LYS A 135 -16.36 0.97 -1.99
CA LYS A 135 -16.77 1.51 -3.30
C LYS A 135 -17.37 2.90 -3.02
N PRO A 136 -17.01 3.94 -3.79
CA PRO A 136 -17.65 5.23 -3.64
C PRO A 136 -19.17 5.08 -3.65
N GLU A 137 -19.86 5.70 -2.69
CA GLU A 137 -21.32 5.60 -2.67
C GLU A 137 -21.90 6.12 -3.99
N PRO A 138 -22.84 5.42 -4.63
CA PRO A 138 -23.42 5.82 -5.91
C PRO A 138 -23.90 7.28 -5.92
N GLY A 139 -24.48 7.75 -4.80
CA GLY A 139 -24.94 9.13 -4.66
C GLY A 139 -23.81 10.18 -4.61
N ARG A 140 -22.60 9.80 -4.16
CA ARG A 140 -21.44 10.69 -4.13
C ARG A 140 -20.84 10.89 -5.52
N ILE A 141 -20.76 9.82 -6.32
CA ILE A 141 -20.32 9.90 -7.72
C ILE A 141 -21.29 10.73 -8.54
N GLU A 142 -22.60 10.55 -8.34
CA GLU A 142 -23.60 11.36 -9.04
C GLU A 142 -23.48 12.85 -8.69
N LYS A 143 -23.36 13.17 -7.40
CA LYS A 143 -23.13 14.56 -6.95
C LYS A 143 -21.86 15.16 -7.57
N ALA A 144 -20.76 14.41 -7.61
CA ALA A 144 -19.51 14.86 -8.23
C ALA A 144 -19.69 15.11 -9.74
N ARG A 145 -20.34 14.20 -10.48
CA ARG A 145 -20.66 14.38 -11.90
C ARG A 145 -21.50 15.63 -12.14
N VAL A 146 -22.53 15.88 -11.32
CA VAL A 146 -23.37 17.08 -11.43
C VAL A 146 -22.56 18.37 -11.21
N LEU A 147 -21.70 18.39 -10.19
CA LEU A 147 -20.84 19.53 -9.90
C LEU A 147 -19.83 19.80 -11.03
N LEU A 148 -19.18 18.77 -11.55
CA LEU A 148 -18.21 18.89 -12.64
C LEU A 148 -18.88 19.36 -13.94
N LYS A 149 -20.05 18.79 -14.31
CA LYS A 149 -20.82 19.26 -15.48
C LYS A 149 -21.23 20.73 -15.35
N SER A 150 -21.61 21.16 -14.14
CA SER A 150 -21.94 22.57 -13.87
C SER A 150 -20.71 23.47 -14.03
N ALA A 151 -19.57 23.06 -13.47
CA ALA A 151 -18.31 23.78 -13.60
C ALA A 151 -17.82 23.85 -15.06
N LEU A 152 -18.01 22.78 -15.83
CA LEU A 152 -17.70 22.71 -17.25
C LEU A 152 -18.51 23.74 -18.04
N ARG A 153 -19.82 23.84 -17.76
CA ARG A 153 -20.72 24.82 -18.40
C ARG A 153 -20.26 26.25 -18.14
N ILE A 154 -19.85 26.56 -16.91
CA ILE A 154 -19.31 27.87 -16.52
C ILE A 154 -17.97 28.15 -17.22
N ALA A 155 -17.07 27.17 -17.27
CA ALA A 155 -15.77 27.31 -17.92
C ALA A 155 -15.92 27.58 -19.43
N LYS A 156 -16.79 26.85 -20.12
CA LYS A 156 -17.12 27.06 -21.54
C LYS A 156 -17.74 28.45 -21.78
N ARG A 157 -18.70 28.86 -20.94
CA ARG A 157 -19.33 30.20 -21.03
C ARG A 157 -18.31 31.33 -20.89
N ASN A 158 -17.30 31.16 -20.05
CA ASN A 158 -16.27 32.16 -19.79
C ASN A 158 -15.05 32.06 -20.73
N GLY A 159 -15.13 31.26 -21.81
CA GLY A 159 -14.04 31.09 -22.76
C GLY A 159 -12.79 30.41 -22.19
N ARG A 160 -12.90 29.71 -21.05
CA ARG A 160 -11.75 29.07 -20.37
C ARG A 160 -11.51 27.67 -20.93
N THR A 161 -11.07 27.59 -22.18
CA THR A 161 -10.86 26.32 -22.93
C THR A 161 -9.96 25.32 -22.19
N ASN A 162 -8.79 25.75 -21.70
CA ASN A 162 -7.87 24.87 -20.95
C ASN A 162 -8.49 24.32 -19.66
N ARG A 163 -9.35 25.10 -19.01
CA ARG A 163 -10.06 24.66 -17.79
C ARG A 163 -11.21 23.72 -18.14
N ALA A 164 -11.89 23.96 -19.26
CA ALA A 164 -12.95 23.09 -19.74
C ALA A 164 -12.41 21.68 -20.06
N GLY A 165 -11.29 21.58 -20.79
CA GLY A 165 -10.65 20.29 -21.10
C GLY A 165 -10.32 19.49 -19.84
N ARG A 166 -9.65 20.09 -18.86
CA ARG A 166 -9.35 19.41 -17.58
C ARG A 166 -10.58 18.93 -16.81
N ILE A 167 -11.71 19.63 -16.95
CA ILE A 167 -12.97 19.22 -16.29
C ILE A 167 -13.63 18.08 -17.07
N GLU A 168 -13.50 18.04 -18.40
CA GLU A 168 -13.94 16.91 -19.23
C GLU A 168 -13.16 15.65 -18.87
N ASP A 169 -11.83 15.72 -18.84
CA ASP A 169 -10.97 14.60 -18.41
C ASP A 169 -11.39 14.08 -17.02
N ALA A 170 -11.65 15.00 -16.08
CA ALA A 170 -12.08 14.64 -14.73
C ALA A 170 -13.49 14.02 -14.65
N ILE A 171 -14.37 14.26 -15.63
CA ILE A 171 -15.68 13.60 -15.72
C ILE A 171 -15.51 12.19 -16.25
N ASP A 172 -14.64 12.00 -17.25
CA ASP A 172 -14.38 10.71 -17.89
C ASP A 172 -13.63 9.76 -16.96
N ASP A 173 -12.78 10.28 -16.07
CA ASP A 173 -12.09 9.52 -15.02
C ASP A 173 -13.04 9.05 -13.88
N LEU A 174 -14.28 9.53 -13.82
CA LEU A 174 -15.22 9.08 -12.78
C LEU A 174 -15.76 7.67 -13.10
N PRO A 175 -15.71 6.74 -12.13
CA PRO A 175 -16.12 5.36 -12.35
C PRO A 175 -17.57 5.28 -12.85
N GLU A 176 -17.81 4.39 -13.82
CA GLU A 176 -19.15 4.07 -14.28
C GLU A 176 -19.99 3.43 -13.15
N ARG A 177 -21.31 3.56 -13.25
CA ARG A 177 -22.25 3.11 -12.21
C ARG A 177 -22.17 1.59 -11.99
#